data_AF-A0A0P1BLF2-F1
#
_entry.id   AF-A0A0P1BLF2-F1
#
_cell.length_a   1.000
_cell.length_b   1.000
_cell.length_c   1.000
_cell.angle_alpha   90.00
_cell.angle_beta   90.00
_cell.angle_gamma   90.00
#
_symmetry.space_group_name_H-M   'P 1'
#
loop_
_entity.id
_entity.type
_entity.pdbx_description
1 polymer ?
#
loop_
_entity_poly.entity_id
_entity_poly.type
_entity_poly.pdbx_seq_one_letter_code
_entity_poly.pdbx_strand_id
1 'polypeptide(L)'
;MSLPRSVLRTALQARVGASSGSQFLASRLAPPASTSQSSASSLLSRRSMSTSRIAWQAVPKQETGPTIIPGDPIVADPAAKREAIGNAASYANPYAKGPSAIDKAAHLFFFTEILRGMWIVLENFFRPPYTIMYPFEAGPLSPRFRGEHALRRYPTGEERCIACKLCEAICPAQAITIEAEPREDGARRTTRYDIDMTKCIYCGYCVEACPVDAIVETQNAEFATEWREELLYNKEKLLANGDRSEAEYAANLRQDHLYR
;
A
#
# COMPACT_ATOMS: atom_id res chain seq x y z
N MET A 1 37.39 46.56 16.82
CA MET A 1 38.45 46.46 15.79
C MET A 1 38.40 45.00 15.32
N SER A 2 38.09 44.59 14.10
CA SER A 2 38.07 45.19 12.76
C SER A 2 37.16 44.36 11.83
N LEU A 3 36.59 45.04 10.83
CA LEU A 3 35.55 44.67 9.86
C LEU A 3 35.97 43.62 8.77
N PRO A 4 35.04 43.18 7.87
CA PRO A 4 34.97 41.84 7.26
C PRO A 4 35.43 41.76 5.79
N ARG A 5 35.49 40.53 5.24
CA ARG A 5 35.74 40.23 3.82
C ARG A 5 34.44 39.95 3.05
N SER A 6 33.63 40.98 2.89
CA SER A 6 32.51 41.04 1.93
C SER A 6 32.82 42.01 0.80
N VAL A 7 33.91 41.81 0.06
CA VAL A 7 34.21 42.57 -1.17
C VAL A 7 35.06 41.70 -2.08
N LEU A 8 34.43 40.94 -2.98
CA LEU A 8 34.95 40.72 -4.33
C LEU A 8 33.93 39.94 -5.15
N ARG A 9 33.48 40.60 -6.22
CA ARG A 9 32.76 40.09 -7.40
C ARG A 9 31.24 40.28 -7.42
N THR A 10 30.85 41.54 -7.50
CA THR A 10 29.76 41.98 -8.38
C THR A 10 30.39 42.83 -9.49
N ALA A 11 30.24 42.43 -10.76
CA ALA A 11 30.17 43.28 -11.95
C ALA A 11 30.63 42.52 -13.22
N LEU A 12 29.67 41.99 -13.98
CA LEU A 12 29.54 42.37 -15.39
C LEU A 12 28.11 42.09 -15.86
N GLN A 13 27.34 43.18 -16.02
CA GLN A 13 26.19 43.29 -16.93
C GLN A 13 26.75 43.26 -18.38
N ALA A 14 26.05 43.03 -19.51
CA ALA A 14 24.71 43.43 -19.89
C ALA A 14 24.31 42.81 -21.26
N ARG A 15 22.99 42.70 -21.48
CA ARG A 15 22.19 43.02 -22.70
C ARG A 15 22.63 42.54 -24.10
N VAL A 16 21.71 41.83 -24.77
CA VAL A 16 21.12 42.20 -26.09
C VAL A 16 19.66 41.72 -26.11
N GLY A 17 18.73 42.50 -26.66
CA GLY A 17 17.32 42.14 -26.80
C GLY A 17 16.77 42.27 -28.21
N ALA A 18 15.52 41.81 -28.34
CA ALA A 18 14.42 42.29 -29.20
C ALA A 18 14.24 41.80 -30.65
N SER A 19 12.92 41.63 -30.95
CA SER A 19 12.19 41.58 -32.24
C SER A 19 12.11 40.21 -32.96
N SER A 20 11.02 39.77 -33.60
CA SER A 20 9.61 40.22 -33.74
C SER A 20 8.88 39.24 -34.69
N GLY A 21 7.60 38.94 -34.43
CA GLY A 21 6.61 38.44 -35.41
C GLY A 21 6.72 36.95 -35.79
N SER A 22 5.69 36.23 -36.23
CA SER A 22 4.29 36.55 -36.48
C SER A 22 3.60 35.24 -36.96
N GLN A 23 2.43 34.94 -36.40
CA GLN A 23 1.28 34.30 -37.07
C GLN A 23 1.30 32.79 -37.46
N PHE A 24 0.06 32.31 -37.69
CA PHE A 24 -0.45 30.94 -37.96
C PHE A 24 -0.73 30.12 -36.68
N LEU A 25 -1.92 30.17 -36.06
CA LEU A 25 -3.32 30.07 -36.52
C LEU A 25 -3.66 28.69 -37.13
N ALA A 26 -4.81 28.15 -36.66
CA ALA A 26 -5.56 26.96 -37.10
C ALA A 26 -5.25 25.67 -36.29
N SER A 27 -6.01 25.29 -35.27
CA SER A 27 -7.43 24.87 -35.21
C SER A 27 -7.62 23.35 -35.30
N ARG A 28 -8.31 22.82 -34.28
CA ARG A 28 -9.35 21.77 -34.33
C ARG A 28 -9.05 20.49 -35.14
N LEU A 29 -9.07 19.33 -34.49
CA LEU A 29 -10.19 18.36 -34.52
C LEU A 29 -9.76 17.01 -33.94
N ALA A 30 -10.70 16.42 -33.20
CA ALA A 30 -10.69 15.06 -32.67
C ALA A 30 -11.08 14.03 -33.78
N PRO A 31 -11.23 12.73 -33.48
CA PRO A 31 -10.73 11.59 -34.26
C PRO A 31 -11.76 11.05 -35.26
N PRO A 32 -11.45 9.93 -35.96
CA PRO A 32 -12.50 9.01 -36.38
C PRO A 32 -12.33 7.60 -35.82
N ALA A 33 -13.46 7.07 -35.34
CA ALA A 33 -13.74 5.65 -35.21
C ALA A 33 -14.42 5.12 -36.49
N SER A 34 -14.35 3.80 -36.69
CA SER A 34 -15.36 2.89 -37.31
C SER A 34 -14.86 1.96 -38.43
N THR A 35 -15.27 0.68 -38.28
CA THR A 35 -15.67 -0.31 -39.31
C THR A 35 -14.60 -0.84 -40.30
N SER A 36 -14.51 -2.12 -40.70
CA SER A 36 -15.42 -3.28 -40.72
C SER A 36 -14.67 -4.56 -41.16
N GLN A 37 -15.09 -5.72 -40.64
CA GLN A 37 -15.34 -7.02 -41.32
C GLN A 37 -14.42 -7.46 -42.50
N SER A 38 -13.59 -8.51 -42.36
CA SER A 38 -13.85 -9.96 -42.55
C SER A 38 -13.50 -10.50 -43.95
N SER A 39 -12.60 -11.49 -44.03
CA SER A 39 -12.69 -12.61 -44.99
C SER A 39 -11.66 -13.70 -44.65
N ALA A 40 -12.16 -14.93 -44.51
CA ALA A 40 -11.45 -16.15 -44.17
C ALA A 40 -10.63 -16.73 -45.34
N SER A 41 -9.57 -17.49 -45.06
CA SER A 41 -9.60 -18.97 -45.15
C SER A 41 -8.20 -19.62 -45.07
N SER A 42 -8.11 -20.56 -44.13
CA SER A 42 -7.40 -21.85 -44.18
C SER A 42 -5.94 -21.91 -44.65
N LEU A 43 -5.04 -22.35 -43.75
CA LEU A 43 -4.41 -23.66 -43.90
C LEU A 43 -4.17 -24.28 -42.51
N LEU A 44 -4.49 -25.57 -42.44
CA LEU A 44 -4.41 -26.41 -41.25
C LEU A 44 -2.96 -26.63 -40.79
N SER A 45 -2.75 -26.60 -39.48
CA SER A 45 -2.00 -27.69 -38.84
C SER A 45 -2.57 -27.95 -37.45
N ARG A 46 -3.18 -29.12 -37.30
CA ARG A 46 -3.76 -29.62 -36.07
C ARG A 46 -2.69 -30.38 -35.28
N ARG A 47 -2.59 -29.97 -34.01
CA ARG A 47 -2.31 -30.77 -32.80
C ARG A 47 -0.85 -31.20 -32.53
N SER A 48 -0.30 -30.64 -31.45
CA SER A 48 0.03 -31.47 -30.28
C SER A 48 -0.23 -30.68 -29.00
N MET A 49 -0.65 -31.41 -27.97
CA MET A 49 -1.32 -30.91 -26.78
C MET A 49 -0.38 -30.15 -25.85
N SER A 50 -0.66 -28.86 -25.62
CA SER A 50 -0.16 -28.13 -24.46
C SER A 50 -1.35 -27.76 -23.59
N THR A 51 -1.68 -28.66 -22.67
CA THR A 51 -2.63 -28.41 -21.59
C THR A 51 -1.90 -27.74 -20.44
N SER A 52 -1.65 -26.45 -20.55
CA SER A 52 -1.35 -25.61 -19.40
C SER A 52 -1.64 -24.16 -19.73
N ARG A 53 -2.90 -23.76 -19.53
CA ARG A 53 -3.19 -22.35 -19.29
C ARG A 53 -2.58 -22.01 -17.94
N ILE A 54 -1.41 -21.38 -17.99
CA ILE A 54 -0.80 -20.73 -16.84
C ILE A 54 -1.66 -19.49 -16.55
N ALA A 55 -2.71 -19.68 -15.76
CA ALA A 55 -3.43 -18.61 -15.10
C ALA A 55 -2.71 -18.31 -13.79
N TRP A 56 -1.60 -17.57 -13.86
CA TRP A 56 -1.07 -16.84 -12.70
C TRP A 56 -1.98 -15.64 -12.45
N GLN A 57 -3.08 -15.87 -11.73
CA GLN A 57 -3.72 -14.83 -10.95
C GLN A 57 -3.52 -15.18 -9.48
N ALA A 58 -2.59 -14.48 -8.86
CA ALA A 58 -2.41 -14.46 -7.42
C ALA A 58 -3.60 -13.76 -6.77
N VAL A 59 -4.66 -14.52 -6.50
CA VAL A 59 -5.62 -14.18 -5.45
C VAL A 59 -5.35 -15.17 -4.32
N PRO A 60 -5.14 -14.73 -3.07
CA PRO A 60 -4.96 -15.65 -1.97
C PRO A 60 -6.26 -16.43 -1.82
N LYS A 61 -6.21 -17.73 -2.15
CA LYS A 61 -7.31 -18.63 -1.81
C LYS A 61 -7.35 -18.72 -0.29
N GLN A 62 -8.29 -18.03 0.32
CA GLN A 62 -8.60 -18.06 1.74
C GLN A 62 -9.17 -19.44 2.10
N GLU A 63 -8.34 -20.48 2.07
CA GLU A 63 -8.73 -21.86 2.37
C GLU A 63 -7.46 -22.70 2.64
N THR A 64 -6.73 -22.38 3.71
CA THR A 64 -5.71 -23.27 4.30
C THR A 64 -6.29 -24.02 5.50
N GLY A 65 -7.55 -24.47 5.38
CA GLY A 65 -8.21 -25.35 6.33
C GLY A 65 -8.75 -26.62 5.64
N PRO A 66 -8.86 -27.76 6.34
CA PRO A 66 -9.41 -28.98 5.77
C PRO A 66 -10.85 -28.74 5.31
N THR A 67 -11.11 -28.95 4.01
CA THR A 67 -12.38 -28.63 3.33
C THR A 67 -13.52 -29.62 3.65
N ILE A 68 -13.31 -30.54 4.59
CA ILE A 68 -14.31 -31.51 5.04
C ILE A 68 -14.15 -31.69 6.56
N ILE A 69 -14.94 -30.94 7.33
CA ILE A 69 -15.29 -31.32 8.71
C ILE A 69 -16.58 -32.14 8.59
N PRO A 70 -16.62 -33.41 9.02
CA PRO A 70 -17.85 -34.18 8.99
C PRO A 70 -18.86 -33.59 9.99
N GLY A 71 -19.83 -32.84 9.47
CA GLY A 71 -21.14 -32.61 10.08
C GLY A 71 -21.22 -31.56 11.19
N ASP A 72 -21.25 -30.27 10.81
CA ASP A 72 -22.03 -29.29 11.57
C ASP A 72 -23.33 -29.02 10.80
N PRO A 73 -24.47 -29.60 11.19
CA PRO A 73 -25.76 -29.14 10.68
C PRO A 73 -26.09 -27.83 11.38
N ILE A 74 -26.26 -26.75 10.62
CA ILE A 74 -26.87 -25.51 11.11
C ILE A 74 -28.33 -25.85 11.48
N VAL A 75 -28.60 -26.13 12.76
CA VAL A 75 -29.95 -26.41 13.29
C VAL A 75 -30.32 -25.31 14.29
N ALA A 76 -31.48 -24.71 14.07
CA ALA A 76 -31.95 -23.48 14.70
C ALA A 76 -32.62 -23.64 16.09
N ASP A 77 -32.57 -24.82 16.73
CA ASP A 77 -33.33 -25.05 17.98
C ASP A 77 -32.48 -25.56 19.16
N PRO A 78 -32.48 -24.86 20.31
CA PRO A 78 -31.72 -25.25 21.50
C PRO A 78 -32.33 -26.46 22.26
N ALA A 79 -33.57 -26.84 21.95
CA ALA A 79 -34.24 -28.01 22.54
C ALA A 79 -33.74 -29.34 21.94
N ALA A 80 -33.48 -29.37 20.62
CA ALA A 80 -32.91 -30.54 19.92
C ALA A 80 -31.49 -30.87 20.43
N LYS A 81 -30.74 -29.86 20.87
CA LYS A 81 -29.42 -30.01 21.50
C LYS A 81 -29.49 -30.78 22.82
N ARG A 82 -30.60 -30.68 23.58
CA ARG A 82 -30.75 -31.36 24.88
C ARG A 82 -31.09 -32.85 24.76
N GLU A 83 -31.88 -33.24 23.76
CA GLU A 83 -32.13 -34.65 23.46
C GLU A 83 -30.89 -35.35 22.87
N ALA A 84 -30.09 -34.64 22.07
CA ALA A 84 -28.82 -35.16 21.57
C ALA A 84 -27.79 -35.42 22.70
N ILE A 85 -27.85 -34.66 23.80
CA ILE A 85 -27.01 -34.85 25.00
C ILE A 85 -27.52 -36.01 25.88
N GLY A 86 -28.81 -36.36 25.80
CA GLY A 86 -29.42 -37.46 26.57
C GLY A 86 -28.97 -38.87 26.13
N ASN A 87 -28.48 -39.00 24.88
CA ASN A 87 -27.87 -40.23 24.36
C ASN A 87 -26.33 -40.16 24.38
N ALA A 88 -25.74 -39.38 25.30
CA ALA A 88 -24.29 -39.33 25.54
C ALA A 88 -23.74 -40.60 26.25
N ALA A 89 -24.33 -41.78 26.00
CA ALA A 89 -23.78 -43.08 26.37
C ALA A 89 -22.91 -43.70 25.26
N SER A 90 -22.69 -42.99 24.14
CA SER A 90 -21.63 -43.34 23.21
C SER A 90 -20.83 -42.09 22.84
N TYR A 91 -19.84 -41.77 23.66
CA TYR A 91 -18.58 -41.28 23.09
C TYR A 91 -18.11 -42.41 22.15
N ALA A 92 -18.55 -42.35 20.90
CA ALA A 92 -18.03 -43.18 19.85
C ALA A 92 -16.59 -42.74 19.69
N ASN A 93 -15.69 -43.41 20.42
CA ASN A 93 -14.28 -43.16 20.35
C ASN A 93 -13.90 -43.23 18.85
N PRO A 94 -13.47 -42.13 18.21
CA PRO A 94 -13.12 -42.15 16.79
C PRO A 94 -11.92 -43.08 16.53
N TYR A 95 -11.29 -43.59 17.59
CA TYR A 95 -10.22 -44.58 17.60
C TYR A 95 -10.66 -45.98 18.07
N ALA A 96 -11.96 -46.26 18.22
CA ALA A 96 -12.48 -47.60 18.56
C ALA A 96 -12.16 -48.64 17.47
N LYS A 97 -12.09 -48.21 16.21
CA LYS A 97 -11.50 -48.94 15.09
C LYS A 97 -10.10 -48.39 14.78
N GLY A 98 -9.26 -48.30 15.81
CA GLY A 98 -7.88 -47.86 15.64
C GLY A 98 -7.08 -48.85 14.77
N PRO A 99 -5.98 -48.39 14.14
CA PRO A 99 -5.07 -49.30 13.44
C PRO A 99 -4.61 -50.41 14.40
N SER A 100 -4.45 -51.61 13.88
CA SER A 100 -4.06 -52.77 14.69
C SER A 100 -2.74 -52.46 15.42
N ALA A 101 -2.48 -53.10 16.56
CA ALA A 101 -1.25 -52.87 17.31
C ALA A 101 0.01 -53.09 16.44
N ILE A 102 -0.09 -53.98 15.45
CA ILE A 102 0.93 -54.25 14.45
C ILE A 102 1.12 -53.07 13.50
N ASP A 103 0.04 -52.44 13.03
CA ASP A 103 0.12 -51.24 12.17
C ASP A 103 0.79 -50.09 12.92
N LYS A 104 0.43 -49.86 14.20
CA LYS A 104 1.07 -48.82 15.02
C LYS A 104 2.54 -49.10 15.26
N ALA A 105 2.89 -50.36 15.53
CA ALA A 105 4.29 -50.78 15.64
C ALA A 105 5.03 -50.59 14.30
N ALA A 106 4.43 -50.92 13.16
CA ALA A 106 5.01 -50.72 11.85
C ALA A 106 5.23 -49.22 11.54
N HIS A 107 4.27 -48.36 11.84
CA HIS A 107 4.43 -46.91 11.71
C HIS A 107 5.56 -46.37 12.61
N LEU A 108 5.70 -46.90 13.83
CA LEU A 108 6.75 -46.51 14.77
C LEU A 108 8.14 -47.02 14.36
N PHE A 109 8.26 -48.27 13.91
CA PHE A 109 9.54 -48.88 13.52
C PHE A 109 10.03 -48.42 12.15
N PHE A 110 9.13 -48.25 11.18
CA PHE A 110 9.48 -47.81 9.82
C PHE A 110 9.36 -46.30 9.62
N PHE A 111 9.00 -45.55 10.67
CA PHE A 111 8.91 -44.09 10.68
C PHE A 111 8.19 -43.50 9.45
N THR A 112 7.13 -44.16 9.00
CA THR A 112 6.44 -43.82 7.75
C THR A 112 5.84 -42.41 7.78
N GLU A 113 5.43 -41.93 8.96
CA GLU A 113 5.00 -40.53 9.16
C GLU A 113 6.14 -39.53 8.95
N ILE A 114 7.36 -39.86 9.36
CA ILE A 114 8.55 -39.03 9.13
C ILE A 114 8.89 -39.01 7.63
N LEU A 115 8.80 -40.16 6.95
CA LEU A 115 9.02 -40.23 5.51
C LEU A 115 7.99 -39.42 4.72
N ARG A 116 6.71 -39.46 5.14
CA ARG A 116 5.66 -38.64 4.57
C ARG A 116 5.92 -37.14 4.75
N GLY A 117 6.37 -36.74 5.95
CA GLY A 117 6.78 -35.35 6.21
C GLY A 117 8.00 -34.93 5.37
N MET A 118 9.00 -35.80 5.25
CA MET A 118 10.19 -35.56 4.45
C MET A 118 9.88 -35.44 2.96
N TRP A 119 8.90 -36.18 2.46
CA TRP A 119 8.44 -36.05 1.08
C TRP A 119 7.83 -34.67 0.78
N ILE A 120 7.02 -34.13 1.71
CA ILE A 120 6.46 -32.78 1.56
C ILE A 120 7.57 -31.71 1.56
N VAL A 121 8.57 -31.87 2.42
CA VAL A 121 9.74 -30.98 2.45
C VAL A 121 10.52 -31.06 1.13
N LEU A 122 10.73 -32.27 0.60
CA LEU A 122 11.40 -32.48 -0.68
C LEU A 122 10.62 -31.83 -1.84
N GLU A 123 9.29 -31.93 -1.83
CA GLU A 123 8.45 -31.25 -2.82
C GLU A 123 8.59 -29.72 -2.73
N ASN A 124 8.64 -29.15 -1.51
CA ASN A 124 8.89 -27.72 -1.32
C ASN A 124 10.29 -27.29 -1.74
N PHE A 125 11.30 -28.15 -1.60
CA PHE A 125 12.68 -27.86 -2.01
C PHE A 125 12.81 -27.62 -3.52
N PHE A 126 11.99 -28.31 -4.33
CA PHE A 126 11.98 -28.14 -5.80
C PHE A 126 11.06 -27.01 -6.29
N ARG A 127 10.30 -26.34 -5.41
CA ARG A 127 9.53 -25.14 -5.80
C ARG A 127 10.48 -23.94 -5.92
N PRO A 128 10.24 -23.02 -6.88
CA PRO A 128 11.00 -21.78 -6.94
C PRO A 128 10.77 -20.95 -5.65
N PRO A 129 11.79 -20.24 -5.14
CA PRO A 129 11.65 -19.43 -3.94
C PRO A 129 10.77 -18.19 -4.20
N TYR A 130 10.00 -17.78 -3.19
CA TYR A 130 9.17 -16.56 -3.21
C TYR A 130 9.94 -15.28 -2.84
N THR A 131 11.26 -15.37 -2.70
CA THR A 131 12.10 -14.26 -2.26
C THR A 131 12.25 -13.22 -3.38
N ILE A 132 11.88 -11.97 -3.09
CA ILE A 132 12.23 -10.82 -3.92
C ILE A 132 13.64 -10.32 -3.56
N MET A 133 14.37 -9.80 -4.54
CA MET A 133 15.73 -9.30 -4.34
C MET A 133 15.72 -7.84 -3.88
N TYR A 134 15.31 -7.60 -2.64
CA TYR A 134 15.45 -6.28 -2.01
C TYR A 134 16.94 -5.93 -1.87
N PRO A 135 17.42 -4.73 -2.26
CA PRO A 135 16.71 -3.49 -2.60
C PRO A 135 16.47 -3.24 -4.11
N PHE A 136 16.83 -4.17 -5.00
CA PHE A 136 16.68 -3.97 -6.44
C PHE A 136 15.26 -4.19 -6.94
N GLU A 137 14.50 -5.02 -6.24
CA GLU A 137 13.09 -5.29 -6.49
C GLU A 137 12.28 -5.00 -5.22
N ALA A 138 11.33 -4.08 -5.31
CA ALA A 138 10.40 -3.75 -4.23
C ALA A 138 9.08 -4.52 -4.39
N GLY A 139 8.40 -4.75 -3.27
CA GLY A 139 7.06 -5.34 -3.29
C GLY A 139 6.04 -4.42 -3.98
N PRO A 140 4.99 -4.95 -4.61
CA PRO A 140 3.96 -4.13 -5.22
C PRO A 140 3.17 -3.34 -4.15
N LEU A 141 3.16 -2.01 -4.27
CA LEU A 141 2.40 -1.13 -3.39
C LEU A 141 1.05 -0.74 -4.00
N SER A 142 0.03 -0.62 -3.17
CA SER A 142 -1.26 -0.05 -3.58
C SER A 142 -1.20 1.48 -3.60
N PRO A 143 -2.05 2.17 -4.40
CA PRO A 143 -2.14 3.63 -4.39
C PRO A 143 -2.57 4.23 -3.04
N ARG A 144 -3.21 3.42 -2.18
CA ARG A 144 -3.68 3.79 -0.84
C ARG A 144 -2.69 3.46 0.28
N PHE A 145 -1.45 3.16 -0.08
CA PHE A 145 -0.43 2.89 0.91
C PHE A 145 -0.18 4.14 1.78
N ARG A 146 0.03 3.91 3.07
CA ARG A 146 0.24 4.94 4.08
C ARG A 146 1.69 4.92 4.54
N GLY A 147 2.47 5.92 4.12
CA GLY A 147 3.89 6.06 4.45
C GLY A 147 4.23 7.39 5.11
N GLU A 148 5.35 7.99 4.70
CA GLU A 148 5.87 9.23 5.26
C GLU A 148 4.90 10.39 5.07
N HIS A 149 4.73 11.23 6.09
CA HIS A 149 3.84 12.38 5.99
C HIS A 149 4.48 13.51 5.19
N ALA A 150 3.64 14.22 4.44
CA ALA A 150 4.03 15.37 3.64
C ALA A 150 2.97 16.47 3.69
N LEU A 151 3.42 17.73 3.62
CA LEU A 151 2.55 18.88 3.44
C LEU A 151 2.60 19.33 1.98
N ARG A 152 1.43 19.44 1.36
CA ARG A 152 1.30 19.79 -0.06
C ARG A 152 1.08 21.27 -0.29
N ARG A 153 1.44 21.70 -1.50
CA ARG A 153 1.17 23.04 -2.03
C ARG A 153 0.06 23.01 -3.07
N TYR A 154 -0.57 24.15 -3.26
CA TYR A 154 -1.40 24.42 -4.43
C TYR A 154 -0.53 24.46 -5.69
N PRO A 155 -1.11 24.30 -6.89
CA PRO A 155 -0.36 24.46 -8.14
C PRO A 155 0.23 25.87 -8.33
N THR A 156 -0.24 26.85 -7.55
CA THR A 156 0.32 28.21 -7.49
C THR A 156 1.59 28.31 -6.64
N GLY A 157 1.99 27.25 -5.94
CA GLY A 157 3.14 27.21 -5.02
C GLY A 157 2.81 27.57 -3.56
N GLU A 158 1.59 28.05 -3.30
CA GLU A 158 1.15 28.40 -1.95
C GLU A 158 0.84 27.15 -1.10
N GLU A 159 1.13 27.19 0.20
CA GLU A 159 0.81 26.05 1.08
C GLU A 159 -0.70 25.81 1.21
N ARG A 160 -1.13 24.55 1.22
CA ARG A 160 -2.55 24.20 1.35
C ARG A 160 -3.09 24.38 2.77
N CYS A 161 -2.23 24.26 3.78
CA CYS A 161 -2.65 24.26 5.18
C CYS A 161 -3.24 25.63 5.59
N ILE A 162 -4.48 25.62 6.07
CA ILE A 162 -5.21 26.81 6.57
C ILE A 162 -5.25 26.89 8.11
N ALA A 163 -4.39 26.10 8.78
CA ALA A 163 -4.30 26.06 10.25
C ALA A 163 -5.64 25.81 10.97
N CYS A 164 -6.49 24.92 10.43
CA CYS A 164 -7.81 24.60 10.98
C CYS A 164 -7.77 23.75 12.26
N LYS A 165 -6.63 23.11 12.57
CA LYS A 165 -6.40 22.23 13.73
C LYS A 165 -7.29 20.98 13.83
N LEU A 166 -8.03 20.62 12.77
CA LEU A 166 -8.80 19.38 12.73
C LEU A 166 -7.89 18.13 12.82
N CYS A 167 -6.74 18.15 12.13
CA CYS A 167 -5.79 17.04 12.13
C CYS A 167 -5.19 16.77 13.51
N GLU A 168 -5.01 17.81 14.33
CA GLU A 168 -4.55 17.70 15.72
C GLU A 168 -5.64 17.07 16.61
N ALA A 169 -6.89 17.50 16.44
CA ALA A 169 -8.03 16.99 17.20
C ALA A 169 -8.34 15.51 16.90
N ILE A 170 -8.22 15.07 15.64
CA ILE A 170 -8.54 13.70 15.24
C ILE A 170 -7.42 12.70 15.52
N CYS A 171 -6.19 13.17 15.77
CA CYS A 171 -5.04 12.30 15.94
C CYS A 171 -5.19 11.43 17.20
N PRO A 172 -5.33 10.09 17.07
CA PRO A 172 -5.59 9.24 18.23
C PRO A 172 -4.41 9.18 19.20
N ALA A 173 -3.19 9.37 18.70
CA ALA A 173 -1.96 9.36 19.48
C ALA A 173 -1.46 10.76 19.88
N GLN A 174 -2.20 11.83 19.53
CA GLN A 174 -1.81 13.22 19.80
C GLN A 174 -0.34 13.51 19.41
N ALA A 175 0.02 13.09 18.20
CA ALA A 175 1.38 13.21 17.66
C ALA A 175 1.66 14.59 17.01
N ILE A 176 0.61 15.32 16.66
CA ILE A 176 0.67 16.58 15.92
C ILE A 176 0.52 17.76 16.89
N THR A 177 1.31 18.81 16.72
CA THR A 177 1.13 20.07 17.46
C THR A 177 1.11 21.25 16.49
N ILE A 178 0.06 22.07 16.56
CA ILE A 178 -0.18 23.14 15.59
C ILE A 178 -0.36 24.50 16.27
N GLU A 179 0.50 25.46 15.89
CA GLU A 179 0.36 26.87 16.26
C GLU A 179 0.05 27.70 15.02
N ALA A 180 -0.88 28.64 15.17
CA ALA A 180 -1.48 29.38 14.06
C ALA A 180 -1.37 30.88 14.34
N GLU A 181 -0.80 31.61 13.39
CA GLU A 181 -0.69 33.07 13.44
C GLU A 181 -1.18 33.68 12.12
N PRO A 182 -1.74 34.89 12.14
CA PRO A 182 -2.06 35.62 10.93
C PRO A 182 -0.76 36.04 10.23
N ARG A 183 -0.62 35.75 8.94
CA ARG A 183 0.46 36.28 8.10
C ARG A 183 0.19 37.73 7.72
N GLU A 184 1.20 38.44 7.23
CA GLU A 184 1.11 39.83 6.74
C GLU A 184 0.01 40.03 5.68
N ASP A 185 -0.29 39.00 4.90
CA ASP A 185 -1.35 39.00 3.88
C ASP A 185 -2.78 38.82 4.47
N GLY A 186 -2.91 38.71 5.80
CA GLY A 186 -4.17 38.44 6.50
C GLY A 186 -4.63 36.98 6.44
N ALA A 187 -3.96 36.12 5.66
CA ALA A 187 -4.21 34.69 5.63
C ALA A 187 -3.77 34.00 6.93
N ARG A 188 -4.58 33.07 7.44
CA ARG A 188 -4.25 32.25 8.61
C ARG A 188 -3.33 31.10 8.19
N ARG A 189 -2.12 31.06 8.72
CA ARG A 189 -1.11 30.03 8.41
C ARG A 189 -0.50 29.45 9.68
N THR A 190 0.17 28.32 9.53
CA THR A 190 0.87 27.67 10.66
C THR A 190 2.26 28.26 10.81
N THR A 191 2.62 28.68 12.02
CA THR A 191 4.01 29.01 12.36
C THR A 191 4.78 27.77 12.74
N ARG A 192 4.12 26.92 13.54
CA ARG A 192 4.63 25.62 13.96
C ARG A 192 3.66 24.53 13.56
N TYR A 193 4.19 23.52 12.89
CA TYR A 193 3.45 22.32 12.51
C TYR A 193 4.41 21.15 12.66
N ASP A 194 4.39 20.54 13.83
CA ASP A 194 5.34 19.50 14.19
C ASP A 194 4.60 18.17 14.31
N ILE A 195 5.22 17.11 13.77
CA ILE A 195 4.74 15.74 13.91
C ILE A 195 5.85 14.91 14.52
N ASP A 196 5.54 14.26 15.64
CA ASP A 196 6.42 13.24 16.21
C ASP A 196 6.11 11.87 15.56
N MET A 197 6.97 11.43 14.65
CA MET A 197 6.81 10.14 13.96
C MET A 197 6.97 8.94 14.90
N THR A 198 7.51 9.14 16.10
CA THR A 198 7.62 8.07 17.11
C THR A 198 6.30 7.84 17.86
N LYS A 199 5.42 8.85 17.88
CA LYS A 199 4.05 8.75 18.41
C LYS A 199 3.04 8.41 17.32
N CYS A 200 3.32 8.80 16.08
CA CYS A 200 2.41 8.56 14.97
C CYS A 200 2.23 7.05 14.70
N ILE A 201 0.98 6.62 14.54
CA ILE A 201 0.61 5.22 14.27
C ILE A 201 0.23 4.97 12.80
N TYR A 202 0.45 5.93 11.90
CA TYR A 202 0.18 5.83 10.46
C TYR A 202 -1.26 5.35 10.12
N CYS A 203 -2.24 5.92 10.85
CA CYS A 203 -3.65 5.57 10.69
C CYS A 203 -4.34 6.25 9.49
N GLY A 204 -3.77 7.32 8.93
CA GLY A 204 -4.39 8.08 7.82
C GLY A 204 -5.55 9.01 8.20
N TYR A 205 -5.96 9.11 9.47
CA TYR A 205 -7.07 9.99 9.86
C TYR A 205 -6.80 11.48 9.62
N CYS A 206 -5.54 11.91 9.68
CA CYS A 206 -5.16 13.28 9.37
C CYS A 206 -5.42 13.63 7.90
N VAL A 207 -5.27 12.66 6.99
CA VAL A 207 -5.47 12.83 5.54
C VAL A 207 -6.96 12.96 5.24
N GLU A 208 -7.81 12.12 5.83
CA GLU A 208 -9.26 12.16 5.64
C GLU A 208 -9.94 13.34 6.34
N ALA A 209 -9.42 13.76 7.50
CA ALA A 209 -9.99 14.87 8.25
C ALA A 209 -9.62 16.25 7.67
N CYS A 210 -8.64 16.32 6.77
CA CYS A 210 -8.17 17.59 6.25
C CYS A 210 -9.16 18.14 5.19
N PRO A 211 -9.80 19.30 5.42
CA PRO A 211 -10.81 19.82 4.48
C PRO A 211 -10.22 20.34 3.16
N VAL A 212 -8.90 20.49 3.08
CA VAL A 212 -8.17 21.11 1.95
C VAL A 212 -7.06 20.21 1.40
N ASP A 213 -7.00 18.95 1.84
CA ASP A 213 -5.95 17.98 1.49
C ASP A 213 -4.52 18.54 1.67
N ALA A 214 -4.28 19.21 2.80
CA ALA A 214 -2.99 19.84 3.08
C ALA A 214 -1.94 18.85 3.57
N ILE A 215 -2.31 17.95 4.49
CA ILE A 215 -1.45 16.87 4.96
C ILE A 215 -1.83 15.59 4.26
N VAL A 216 -0.82 14.88 3.77
CA VAL A 216 -0.99 13.62 3.08
C VAL A 216 0.04 12.60 3.57
N GLU A 217 -0.27 11.33 3.39
CA GLU A 217 0.69 10.24 3.56
C GLU A 217 1.20 9.83 2.17
N THR A 218 2.51 9.77 2.01
CA THR A 218 3.20 9.43 0.76
C THR A 218 3.43 7.93 0.66
N GLN A 219 3.96 7.45 -0.48
CA GLN A 219 4.34 6.05 -0.65
C GLN A 219 5.72 5.72 -0.09
N ASN A 220 6.47 6.71 0.39
CA ASN A 220 7.78 6.48 0.97
C ASN A 220 7.66 5.76 2.32
N ALA A 221 8.18 4.54 2.40
CA ALA A 221 8.27 3.78 3.64
C ALA A 221 9.71 3.72 4.19
N GLU A 222 10.69 4.11 3.38
CA GLU A 222 12.12 3.86 3.62
C GLU A 222 12.80 5.11 4.19
N PHE A 223 12.37 5.54 5.37
CA PHE A 223 12.93 6.72 6.06
C PHE A 223 13.47 6.36 7.45
N ALA A 224 14.05 5.17 7.59
CA ALA A 224 14.72 4.77 8.81
C ALA A 224 15.91 5.71 9.08
N THR A 225 15.98 6.26 10.29
CA THR A 225 17.02 7.19 10.74
C THR A 225 17.80 6.59 11.89
N GLU A 226 19.05 7.02 12.05
CA GLU A 226 19.93 6.55 13.13
C GLU A 226 19.57 7.18 14.49
N TRP A 227 19.04 8.41 14.47
CA TRP A 227 18.74 9.21 15.66
C TRP A 227 17.24 9.43 15.84
N ARG A 228 16.81 9.55 17.11
CA ARG A 228 15.41 9.81 17.45
C ARG A 228 14.97 11.20 17.05
N GLU A 229 15.86 12.18 17.20
CA GLU A 229 15.60 13.61 16.96
C GLU A 229 15.22 13.87 15.51
N GLU A 230 15.73 13.06 14.58
CA GLU A 230 15.42 13.18 13.17
C GLU A 230 13.97 12.79 12.84
N LEU A 231 13.33 11.96 13.69
CA LEU A 231 11.93 11.55 13.59
C LEU A 231 10.95 12.57 14.18
N LEU A 232 11.44 13.64 14.80
CA LEU A 232 10.62 14.80 15.14
C LEU A 232 10.62 15.75 13.95
N TYR A 233 9.55 15.70 13.16
CA TYR A 233 9.48 16.46 11.92
C TYR A 233 8.91 17.86 12.19
N ASN A 234 9.67 18.86 11.73
CA ASN A 234 9.22 20.24 11.68
C ASN A 234 8.42 20.50 10.39
N LYS A 235 7.70 21.64 10.37
CA LYS A 235 6.94 22.10 9.19
C LYS A 235 7.77 22.10 7.90
N GLU A 236 9.02 22.56 7.97
CA GLU A 236 9.91 22.66 6.80
C GLU A 236 10.26 21.30 6.21
N LYS A 237 10.52 20.30 7.06
CA LYS A 237 10.80 18.92 6.63
C LYS A 237 9.58 18.31 5.94
N LEU A 238 8.38 18.54 6.49
CA LEU A 238 7.14 18.06 5.90
C LEU A 238 6.84 18.71 4.54
N LEU A 239 7.14 20.00 4.38
CA LEU A 239 7.03 20.69 3.08
C LEU A 239 8.05 20.15 2.08
N ALA A 240 9.29 19.92 2.49
CA ALA A 240 10.32 19.32 1.63
C ALA A 240 9.94 17.90 1.18
N ASN A 241 9.26 17.12 2.03
CA ASN A 241 8.72 15.81 1.67
C ASN A 241 7.60 15.93 0.64
N GLY A 242 6.72 16.92 0.79
CA GLY A 242 5.66 17.23 -0.17
C GLY A 242 6.22 17.62 -1.52
N ASP A 243 7.20 18.54 -1.54
CA ASP A 243 7.82 19.00 -2.78
C ASP A 243 8.53 17.86 -3.54
N ARG A 244 9.10 16.88 -2.82
CA ARG A 244 9.69 15.66 -3.43
C ARG A 244 8.64 14.68 -3.96
N SER A 245 7.54 14.50 -3.24
CA SER A 245 6.57 13.41 -3.47
C SER A 245 5.29 13.87 -4.20
N GLU A 246 5.17 15.15 -4.53
CA GLU A 246 3.95 15.75 -5.11
C GLU A 246 3.52 15.06 -6.42
N ALA A 247 4.48 14.73 -7.29
CA ALA A 247 4.19 14.12 -8.58
C ALA A 247 3.60 12.70 -8.43
N GLU A 248 4.18 11.91 -7.52
CA GLU A 248 3.74 10.55 -7.22
C GLU A 248 2.38 10.56 -6.51
N TYR A 249 2.24 11.39 -5.48
CA TYR A 249 0.98 11.51 -4.75
C TYR A 249 -0.16 12.01 -5.64
N ALA A 250 0.09 12.99 -6.51
CA ALA A 250 -0.91 13.47 -7.45
C ALA A 250 -1.37 12.38 -8.43
N ALA A 251 -0.49 11.45 -8.81
CA ALA A 251 -0.86 10.29 -9.63
C ALA A 251 -1.73 9.31 -8.84
N ASN A 252 -1.39 9.01 -7.58
CA ASN A 252 -2.16 8.13 -6.70
C ASN A 252 -3.54 8.70 -6.39
N LEU A 253 -3.62 10.00 -6.09
CA LEU A 253 -4.90 10.68 -5.82
C LEU A 253 -5.83 10.61 -7.05
N ARG A 254 -5.29 10.73 -8.27
CA ARG A 254 -6.08 10.54 -9.50
C ARG A 254 -6.62 9.12 -9.64
N GLN A 255 -5.96 8.12 -9.08
CA GLN A 255 -6.47 6.74 -9.08
C GLN A 255 -7.51 6.52 -7.98
N ASP A 256 -7.38 7.21 -6.84
CA ASP A 256 -8.20 7.00 -5.65
C ASP A 256 -9.44 7.91 -5.51
N HIS A 257 -9.47 9.07 -6.19
CA HIS A 257 -10.47 10.13 -5.98
C HIS A 257 -11.95 9.71 -6.02
N LEU A 258 -12.31 8.56 -6.61
CA LEU A 258 -13.68 8.06 -6.69
C LEU A 258 -14.19 7.42 -5.40
N TYR A 259 -13.29 7.01 -4.50
CA TYR A 259 -13.63 6.21 -3.31
C TYR A 259 -13.53 7.00 -2.00
N ARG A 260 -13.41 8.33 -2.10
CA ARG A 260 -13.19 9.26 -1.00
C ARG A 260 -14.40 10.15 -0.78
#